data_AF-A0A094FB71-F1
#
_entry.id   AF-A0A094FB71-F1
#
_cell.length_a   1.000
_cell.length_b   1.000
_cell.length_c   1.000
_cell.angle_alpha   90.00
_cell.angle_beta   90.00
_cell.angle_gamma   90.00
#
_symmetry.space_group_name_H-M   'P 1'
#
loop_
_entity.id
_entity.type
_entity.pdbx_description
1 polymer ?
#
loop_
_entity_poly.entity_id
_entity_poly.type
_entity_poly.pdbx_seq_one_letter_code
_entity_poly.pdbx_strand_id
1 'polypeptide(L)'
;MSFQQPFTCAQIEEKIQLAIIAIETQEFKSLRDAAAHFEVSKTTLGYKMTGRKTRTAAYETEQLLSNAQENTLARWITRLTATGFPATPLLIKQMAEEVQM
;
A
#
# COMPACT_ATOMS: atom_id res chain seq x y z
N MET A 1 16.49 22.92 -13.83
CA MET A 1 16.73 21.74 -12.99
C MET A 1 15.41 21.04 -12.79
N SER A 2 15.21 19.86 -13.35
CA SER A 2 13.98 19.08 -13.21
C SER A 2 13.93 18.46 -11.81
N PHE A 3 13.04 18.97 -10.96
CA PHE A 3 12.73 18.32 -9.69
C PHE A 3 12.00 17.02 -10.02
N GLN A 4 12.69 15.88 -9.94
CA GLN A 4 11.99 14.60 -9.93
C GLN A 4 11.12 14.58 -8.67
N GLN A 5 9.80 14.56 -8.87
CA GLN A 5 8.86 14.47 -7.77
C GLN A 5 9.17 13.19 -6.97
N PRO A 6 9.16 13.25 -5.62
CA PRO A 6 9.33 12.04 -4.83
C PRO A 6 8.20 11.06 -5.14
N PHE A 7 8.56 9.81 -5.42
CA PHE A 7 7.58 8.73 -5.61
C PHE A 7 6.66 8.66 -4.38
N THR A 8 5.36 8.43 -4.61
CA THR A 8 4.42 8.18 -3.52
C THR A 8 4.70 6.84 -2.86
N CYS A 9 4.35 6.67 -1.58
CA CYS A 9 4.59 5.42 -0.85
C CYS A 9 4.00 4.19 -1.56
N ALA A 10 2.86 4.34 -2.24
CA ALA A 10 2.23 3.28 -3.01
C ALA A 10 3.08 2.85 -4.23
N GLN A 11 3.62 3.81 -4.97
CA GLN A 11 4.50 3.55 -6.12
C GLN A 11 5.81 2.87 -5.70
N ILE A 12 6.35 3.23 -4.54
CA ILE A 12 7.56 2.58 -3.99
C ILE A 12 7.26 1.13 -3.63
N GLU A 13 6.12 0.88 -2.98
CA GLU A 13 5.72 -0.49 -2.62
C GLU A 13 5.48 -1.34 -3.86
N GLU A 14 4.83 -0.80 -4.89
CA GLU A 14 4.63 -1.49 -6.17
C GLU A 14 5.96 -1.87 -6.83
N LYS A 15 6.92 -0.93 -6.91
CA LYS A 15 8.27 -1.21 -7.42
C LYS A 15 8.99 -2.30 -6.63
N ILE A 16 8.82 -2.33 -5.31
CA ILE A 16 9.39 -3.38 -4.43
C ILE A 16 8.77 -4.74 -4.76
N GLN A 17 7.44 -4.82 -4.93
CA GLN A 17 6.76 -6.08 -5.27
C GLN A 17 7.20 -6.61 -6.64
N LEU A 18 7.31 -5.73 -7.64
CA LEU A 18 7.83 -6.09 -8.95
C LEU A 18 9.27 -6.61 -8.88
N ALA A 19 10.12 -5.99 -8.06
CA ALA A 19 11.50 -6.43 -7.85
C ALA A 19 11.58 -7.83 -7.19
N ILE A 20 10.66 -8.15 -6.27
CA ILE A 20 10.58 -9.48 -5.64
C ILE A 20 10.18 -10.52 -6.69
N ILE A 21 9.11 -10.26 -7.45
CA ILE A 21 8.62 -11.16 -8.51
C ILE A 21 9.72 -11.42 -9.55
N ALA A 22 10.46 -10.39 -9.95
CA ALA A 22 11.54 -10.51 -10.93
C ALA A 22 12.73 -11.36 -10.41
N ILE A 23 12.98 -11.34 -9.10
CA ILE A 23 13.99 -12.22 -8.47
C ILE A 23 13.46 -13.67 -8.40
N GLU A 24 12.20 -13.86 -8.03
CA GLU A 24 11.58 -15.19 -7.94
C GLU A 24 11.48 -15.88 -9.30
N THR A 25 11.21 -15.12 -10.36
CA THR A 25 11.17 -15.60 -11.75
C THR A 25 12.56 -15.76 -12.38
N GLN A 26 13.64 -15.52 -11.62
CA GLN A 26 15.04 -15.58 -12.06
C GLN A 26 15.41 -14.63 -13.21
N GLU A 27 14.65 -13.55 -13.43
CA GLU A 27 15.00 -12.51 -14.41
C GLU A 27 16.30 -11.78 -14.03
N PHE A 28 16.57 -11.67 -12.73
CA PHE A 28 17.80 -11.07 -12.20
C PHE A 28 18.60 -12.07 -11.37
N LYS A 29 19.91 -12.19 -11.67
CA LYS A 29 20.84 -13.06 -10.93
C LYS A 29 21.20 -12.53 -9.53
N SER A 30 20.96 -11.24 -9.26
CA SER A 30 21.41 -10.56 -8.06
C SER A 30 20.37 -9.59 -7.54
N LEU A 31 20.21 -9.58 -6.22
CA LEU A 31 19.33 -8.63 -5.52
C LEU A 31 19.78 -7.18 -5.72
N ARG A 32 21.09 -6.94 -5.94
CA ARG A 32 21.61 -5.60 -6.25
C ARG A 32 21.19 -5.15 -7.65
N ASP A 33 21.17 -6.05 -8.62
CA ASP A 33 20.85 -5.72 -10.01
C ASP A 33 19.36 -5.43 -10.16
N ALA A 34 18.50 -6.24 -9.53
CA ALA A 34 17.08 -5.97 -9.41
C ALA A 34 16.82 -4.63 -8.69
N ALA A 35 17.49 -4.39 -7.55
CA ALA A 35 17.33 -3.14 -6.81
C ALA A 35 17.72 -1.90 -7.64
N ALA A 36 18.81 -1.99 -8.41
CA ALA A 36 19.23 -0.91 -9.31
C ALA A 36 18.24 -0.70 -10.46
N HIS A 37 17.71 -1.77 -11.06
CA HIS A 37 16.76 -1.70 -12.16
C HIS A 37 15.43 -1.05 -11.74
N PHE A 38 14.90 -1.42 -10.57
CA PHE A 38 13.63 -0.88 -10.06
C PHE A 38 13.78 0.42 -9.25
N GLU A 39 15.01 0.96 -9.14
CA GLU A 39 15.33 2.17 -8.37
C GLU A 39 14.93 2.06 -6.87
N VAL A 40 15.03 0.87 -6.30
CA VAL A 40 14.70 0.60 -4.89
C VAL A 40 15.96 0.34 -4.07
N SER A 41 15.92 0.64 -2.77
CA SER A 41 17.05 0.32 -1.90
C SER A 41 17.23 -1.19 -1.74
N LYS A 42 18.46 -1.67 -1.95
CA LYS A 42 18.86 -3.07 -1.69
C LYS A 42 18.48 -3.53 -0.28
N THR A 43 18.66 -2.67 0.73
CA THR A 43 18.36 -3.03 2.13
C THR A 43 16.86 -3.23 2.33
N THR A 44 16.05 -2.35 1.76
CA THR A 44 14.58 -2.45 1.80
C THR A 44 14.10 -3.72 1.10
N LEU A 45 14.62 -4.00 -0.10
CA LEU A 45 14.29 -5.21 -0.85
C LEU A 45 14.69 -6.49 -0.08
N GLY A 46 15.88 -6.49 0.53
CA GLY A 46 16.33 -7.61 1.37
C GLY A 46 15.43 -7.84 2.59
N TYR A 47 15.06 -6.78 3.33
CA TYR A 47 14.15 -6.92 4.46
C TYR A 47 12.79 -7.48 4.05
N LYS A 48 12.27 -7.08 2.89
CA LYS A 48 11.01 -7.58 2.36
C LYS A 48 11.08 -9.05 2.00
N MET A 49 12.15 -9.49 1.33
CA MET A 49 12.36 -10.91 1.03
C MET A 49 12.51 -11.77 2.29
N THR A 50 13.07 -11.22 3.38
CA THR A 50 13.12 -11.95 4.67
C THR A 50 11.78 -12.00 5.41
N GLY A 51 10.69 -11.48 4.83
CA GLY A 51 9.35 -11.52 5.41
C GLY A 51 9.09 -10.42 6.44
N ARG A 52 9.88 -9.34 6.45
CA ARG A 52 9.61 -8.20 7.35
C ARG A 52 8.31 -7.53 6.93
N LYS A 53 7.30 -7.62 7.79
CA LYS A 53 6.00 -6.98 7.60
C LYS A 53 6.17 -5.46 7.49
N THR A 54 5.37 -4.83 6.63
CA THR A 54 5.25 -3.36 6.62
C THR A 54 4.60 -2.88 7.90
N ARG A 55 4.78 -1.60 8.23
CA ARG A 55 4.08 -1.00 9.37
C ARG A 55 2.56 -1.21 9.27
N THR A 56 2.00 -1.01 8.07
CA THR A 56 0.57 -1.22 7.80
C THR A 56 0.16 -2.68 8.02
N ALA A 57 0.90 -3.64 7.46
CA ALA A 57 0.59 -5.07 7.58
C ALA A 57 0.82 -5.62 9.01
N ALA A 58 1.67 -4.97 9.81
CA ALA A 58 1.92 -5.40 11.18
C ALA A 58 0.70 -5.18 12.09
N TYR A 59 -0.08 -4.12 11.84
CA TYR A 59 -1.26 -3.75 12.64
C TYR A 59 -2.59 -4.28 12.07
N GLU A 60 -2.57 -4.96 10.91
CA GLU A 60 -3.80 -5.52 10.30
C GLU A 60 -4.58 -6.42 11.27
N THR A 61 -3.90 -7.18 12.12
CA THR A 61 -4.54 -8.08 13.09
C THR A 61 -5.16 -7.36 14.29
N GLU A 62 -4.78 -6.10 14.52
CA GLU A 62 -5.28 -5.27 15.62
C GLU A 62 -6.40 -4.32 15.14
N GLN A 63 -6.62 -4.20 13.82
CA GLN A 63 -7.68 -3.37 13.26
C GLN A 63 -9.04 -4.06 13.39
N LEU A 64 -10.06 -3.27 13.73
CA LEU A 64 -11.45 -3.75 13.82
C LEU A 64 -12.06 -4.04 12.44
N LEU A 65 -11.64 -3.26 11.43
CA LEU A 65 -11.98 -3.45 10.04
C LEU A 65 -10.76 -3.97 9.28
N SER A 66 -10.97 -4.90 8.37
CA SER A 66 -9.93 -5.31 7.44
C SER A 66 -9.58 -4.18 6.47
N ASN A 67 -8.35 -4.19 5.92
CA ASN A 67 -7.93 -3.26 4.87
C ASN A 67 -8.91 -3.21 3.68
N ALA A 68 -9.56 -4.33 3.33
CA ALA A 68 -10.56 -4.35 2.26
C ALA A 68 -11.83 -3.57 2.63
N GLN A 69 -12.28 -3.68 3.88
CA GLN A 69 -13.43 -2.95 4.42
C GLN A 69 -13.13 -1.45 4.52
N GLU A 70 -11.96 -1.07 5.06
CA GLU A 70 -11.52 0.34 5.12
C GLU A 70 -11.43 0.96 3.73
N ASN A 71 -10.88 0.24 2.74
CA ASN A 71 -10.82 0.71 1.35
C ASN A 71 -12.21 0.92 0.74
N THR A 72 -13.18 0.07 1.07
CA THR A 72 -14.57 0.22 0.62
C THR A 72 -15.19 1.48 1.21
N LEU A 73 -15.00 1.70 2.52
CA LEU A 73 -15.46 2.90 3.21
C LEU A 73 -14.81 4.16 2.64
N ALA A 74 -13.50 4.14 2.37
CA ALA A 74 -12.76 5.26 1.79
C ALA A 74 -13.27 5.65 0.39
N ARG A 75 -13.55 4.65 -0.47
CA ARG A 75 -14.17 4.87 -1.79
C ARG A 75 -15.55 5.51 -1.67
N TRP A 76 -16.35 5.05 -0.72
CA TRP A 76 -17.67 5.59 -0.45
C TRP A 76 -17.61 7.06 0.01
N ILE A 77 -16.74 7.36 0.98
CA ILE A 77 -16.52 8.73 1.46
C ILE A 77 -16.07 9.63 0.31
N THR A 78 -15.11 9.17 -0.50
CA THR A 78 -14.59 9.94 -1.65
C THR A 78 -15.70 10.23 -2.67
N ARG A 79 -16.60 9.28 -2.90
CA ARG A 79 -17.74 9.47 -3.81
C ARG A 79 -18.77 10.45 -3.23
N LEU A 80 -19.04 10.38 -1.93
CA LEU A 80 -19.95 11.30 -1.24
C LEU A 80 -19.42 12.73 -1.21
N THR A 81 -18.13 12.91 -0.91
CA THR A 81 -17.52 14.25 -0.91
C THR A 81 -17.48 14.84 -2.32
N ALA A 82 -17.27 14.02 -3.35
CA ALA A 82 -17.33 14.46 -4.76
C ALA A 82 -18.72 14.93 -5.20
N THR A 83 -19.81 14.44 -4.60
CA THR A 83 -21.18 14.90 -4.89
C THR A 83 -21.56 16.19 -4.15
N GLY A 84 -20.63 16.78 -3.37
CA GLY A 84 -20.86 18.01 -2.62
C GLY A 84 -21.52 17.79 -1.25
N PHE A 85 -21.71 16.53 -0.84
CA PHE A 85 -22.25 16.18 0.48
C PHE A 85 -21.14 15.59 1.36
N PRO A 86 -20.50 16.40 2.21
CA PRO A 86 -19.44 15.88 3.08
C PRO A 86 -20.01 14.82 4.02
N ALA A 87 -19.32 13.67 4.09
CA ALA A 87 -19.73 12.60 4.98
C ALA A 87 -19.55 13.01 6.44
N THR A 88 -20.65 13.10 7.19
CA THR A 88 -20.63 13.39 8.63
C THR A 88 -19.97 12.24 9.39
N PRO A 89 -19.15 12.49 10.44
CA PRO A 89 -18.53 11.43 11.23
C PRO A 89 -19.50 10.38 11.78
N LEU A 90 -20.75 10.78 12.09
CA LEU A 90 -21.81 9.86 12.53
C LEU A 90 -22.18 8.86 11.42
N LEU A 91 -22.39 9.35 10.20
CA LEU A 91 -22.71 8.52 9.04
C LEU A 91 -21.55 7.56 8.73
N ILE A 92 -20.31 8.03 8.82
CA ILE A 92 -19.13 7.19 8.59
C ILE A 92 -19.08 6.02 9.58
N LYS A 93 -19.43 6.24 10.85
CA LYS A 93 -19.50 5.17 11.85
C LYS A 93 -20.58 4.15 11.54
N GLN A 94 -21.78 4.60 11.18
CA GLN A 94 -22.88 3.72 10.79
C GLN A 94 -22.48 2.86 9.58
N MET A 95 -21.87 3.47 8.57
CA MET A 95 -21.40 2.74 7.38
C MET A 95 -20.27 1.76 7.72
N ALA A 96 -19.40 2.08 8.68
CA ALA A 96 -18.35 1.18 9.14
C ALA A 96 -18.93 -0.06 9.84
N GLU A 97 -19.96 0.11 10.67
CA GLU A 97 -20.68 -0.99 11.33
C GLU A 97 -21.37 -1.91 10.31
N GLU A 98 -22.02 -1.34 9.30
CA GLU A 98 -22.67 -2.10 8.22
C GLU A 98 -21.67 -2.94 7.40
N VAL A 99 -20.48 -2.39 7.13
CA VAL A 99 -19.43 -3.09 6.36
C VAL A 99 -18.74 -4.19 7.19
N GLN A 100 -18.88 -4.15 8.51
CA GLN A 100 -18.34 -5.15 9.43
C GLN A 100 -19.23 -6.40 9.56
N MET A 101 -20.53 -6.29 9.26
CA MET A 101 -21.52 -7.38 9.34
C MET A 101 -21.45 -8.38 8.18
#